data_AF-A0A9X1I8X1-F1
#
_entry.id   AF-A0A9X1I8X1-F1
#
_cell.length_a   1.000
_cell.length_b   1.000
_cell.length_c   1.000
_cell.angle_alpha   90.00
_cell.angle_beta   90.00
_cell.angle_gamma   90.00
#
_symmetry.space_group_name_H-M   'P 1'
#
loop_
_entity.id
_entity.type
_entity.pdbx_description
1 polymer ?
#
loop_
_entity_poly.entity_id
_entity_poly.type
_entity_poly.pdbx_seq_one_letter_code
_entity_poly.pdbx_strand_id
1 'polypeptide(L)'
;MFYRGDILVVFAILGVLLIPLSQLNSKWILCIAAILIIQPLELFKLAETFKTVITPIKEAFEVSNYNRNSILKFGSFLDVLKGNLHHNKIANLKFNINSGRMSIILSMFLLGVLFGRKQLFLLTKPSSIRFWKKVLIFSTVFFVLSFMLNKTEFLAFGSLKTQNYFNLIFTMLPNTFFTFILVASFVLVFKMQLFNRFFKLFSSLGKMSLTNYILQSIIGAFLYYGYGLGLYRITGALESILITIVVSVLMSMFSRYWLTKYSRGPLETIWHLGSWKMFDKS
;
A
#
# COMPACT_ATOMS: atom_id res chain seq x y z
N MET A 1 -11.13 7.09 -4.85
CA MET A 1 -12.18 7.57 -5.79
C MET A 1 -11.67 8.67 -6.74
N PHE A 2 -10.74 9.53 -6.29
CA PHE A 2 -10.18 10.64 -7.10
C PHE A 2 -8.81 10.34 -7.74
N TYR A 3 -8.15 9.25 -7.34
CA TYR A 3 -6.83 8.83 -7.82
C TYR A 3 -6.85 7.37 -8.28
N ARG A 4 -6.03 7.01 -9.28
CA ARG A 4 -6.00 5.66 -9.86
C ARG A 4 -5.25 4.65 -9.01
N GLY A 5 -4.13 5.06 -8.41
CA GLY A 5 -3.36 4.19 -7.51
C GLY A 5 -3.95 4.12 -6.12
N ASP A 6 -5.26 4.29 -5.98
CA ASP A 6 -5.93 4.31 -4.70
C ASP A 6 -5.88 2.91 -4.06
N ILE A 7 -5.22 2.82 -2.90
CA ILE A 7 -5.03 1.55 -2.18
C ILE A 7 -6.27 1.12 -1.38
N LEU A 8 -7.24 2.01 -1.16
CA LEU A 8 -8.38 1.74 -0.28
C LEU A 8 -9.24 0.57 -0.76
N VAL A 9 -9.45 0.43 -2.07
CA VAL A 9 -10.25 -0.69 -2.61
C VAL A 9 -9.53 -2.02 -2.35
N VAL A 10 -8.20 -2.04 -2.54
CA VAL A 10 -7.38 -3.22 -2.25
C VAL A 10 -7.44 -3.56 -0.76
N PHE A 11 -7.28 -2.56 0.11
CA PHE A 11 -7.34 -2.76 1.56
C PHE A 11 -8.73 -3.16 2.04
N ALA A 12 -9.81 -2.67 1.43
CA ALA A 12 -11.17 -3.07 1.76
C ALA A 12 -11.40 -4.57 1.44
N ILE A 13 -10.99 -5.02 0.24
CA ILE A 13 -11.09 -6.43 -0.16
C ILE A 13 -10.27 -7.31 0.77
N LEU A 14 -9.00 -6.96 0.98
CA LEU A 14 -8.10 -7.74 1.84
C LEU A 14 -8.51 -7.68 3.31
N GLY A 15 -9.11 -6.57 3.77
CA GLY A 15 -9.63 -6.41 5.12
C GLY A 15 -10.81 -7.34 5.39
N VAL A 16 -11.71 -7.54 4.42
CA VAL A 16 -12.78 -8.54 4.53
C VAL A 16 -12.21 -9.95 4.63
N LEU A 17 -11.21 -10.29 3.80
CA LEU A 17 -10.51 -11.59 3.89
C LEU A 17 -9.77 -11.76 5.22
N LEU A 18 -9.27 -10.67 5.80
CA LEU A 18 -8.55 -10.70 7.06
C LEU A 18 -9.45 -11.10 8.24
N ILE A 19 -10.76 -10.81 8.20
CA ILE A 19 -11.69 -11.12 9.31
C ILE A 19 -11.64 -12.61 9.69
N PRO A 20 -11.99 -13.57 8.81
CA PRO A 20 -11.92 -14.99 9.14
C PRO A 20 -10.47 -15.47 9.36
N LEU A 21 -9.50 -14.99 8.59
CA LEU A 21 -8.10 -15.40 8.73
C LEU A 21 -7.49 -14.99 10.07
N SER A 22 -7.92 -13.83 10.60
CA SER A 22 -7.47 -13.31 11.88
C SER A 22 -8.03 -14.07 13.08
N GLN A 23 -8.99 -14.97 12.88
CA GLN A 23 -9.53 -15.85 13.93
C GLN A 23 -8.72 -17.16 14.05
N LEU A 24 -7.92 -17.51 13.04
CA LEU A 24 -7.09 -18.72 13.05
C LEU A 24 -6.04 -18.67 14.16
N ASN A 25 -5.55 -19.84 14.57
CA ASN A 25 -4.45 -19.91 15.53
C ASN A 25 -3.15 -19.34 14.94
N SER A 26 -2.21 -18.95 15.80
CA SER A 26 -1.00 -18.26 15.36
C SER A 26 -0.09 -19.11 14.46
N LYS A 27 -0.20 -20.45 14.50
CA LYS A 27 0.56 -21.35 13.61
C LYS A 27 0.04 -21.23 12.17
N TRP A 28 -1.27 -21.33 11.97
CA TRP A 28 -1.89 -21.21 10.65
C TRP A 28 -1.71 -19.83 10.04
N ILE A 29 -1.85 -18.76 10.84
CA ILE A 29 -1.60 -17.41 10.34
C ILE A 29 -0.16 -17.29 9.83
N LEU A 30 0.83 -17.86 10.55
CA LEU A 30 2.22 -17.83 10.12
C LEU A 30 2.44 -18.65 8.85
N CYS A 31 1.87 -19.86 8.76
CA CYS A 31 1.97 -20.70 7.57
C CYS A 31 1.40 -20.00 6.34
N ILE A 32 0.20 -19.42 6.45
CA ILE A 32 -0.46 -18.70 5.35
C ILE A 32 0.37 -17.48 4.96
N ALA A 33 0.86 -16.68 5.93
CA ALA A 33 1.68 -15.52 5.63
C ALA A 33 2.99 -15.90 4.91
N ALA A 34 3.64 -17.00 5.33
CA ALA A 34 4.85 -17.52 4.71
C ALA A 34 4.60 -18.00 3.27
N ILE A 35 3.50 -18.72 3.03
CA ILE A 35 3.10 -19.15 1.69
C ILE A 35 2.85 -17.92 0.79
N LEU A 36 2.11 -16.93 1.28
CA LEU A 36 1.80 -15.73 0.51
C LEU A 36 3.03 -14.87 0.16
N ILE A 37 4.05 -14.85 1.03
CA ILE A 37 5.34 -14.16 0.74
C ILE A 37 6.06 -14.78 -0.45
N ILE A 38 5.95 -16.10 -0.63
CA ILE A 38 6.57 -16.83 -1.74
C ILE A 38 5.84 -16.55 -3.08
N GLN A 39 4.68 -15.88 -3.05
CA GLN A 39 3.93 -15.49 -4.25
C GLN A 39 3.57 -16.70 -5.14
N PRO A 40 2.82 -17.70 -4.61
CA PRO A 40 2.56 -18.96 -5.30
C PRO A 40 1.76 -18.78 -6.59
N LEU A 41 0.87 -17.78 -6.65
CA LEU A 41 0.10 -17.46 -7.86
C LEU A 41 1.04 -16.98 -8.97
N GLU A 42 2.00 -16.13 -8.63
CA GLU A 42 2.98 -15.59 -9.57
C GLU A 42 3.94 -16.68 -10.04
N LEU A 43 4.37 -17.57 -9.15
CA LEU A 43 5.17 -18.75 -9.50
C LEU A 43 4.39 -19.71 -10.42
N PHE A 44 3.10 -19.91 -10.17
CA PHE A 44 2.24 -20.69 -11.05
C PHE A 44 2.13 -20.07 -12.44
N LYS A 45 1.82 -18.76 -12.52
CA LYS A 45 1.78 -18.02 -13.79
C LYS A 45 3.11 -18.08 -14.54
N LEU A 46 4.22 -17.98 -13.81
CA LEU A 46 5.56 -18.15 -14.37
C LEU A 46 5.72 -19.56 -14.97
N ALA A 47 5.33 -20.61 -14.24
CA ALA A 47 5.37 -22.00 -14.72
C ALA A 47 4.53 -22.20 -16.00
N GLU A 48 3.37 -21.55 -16.11
CA GLU A 48 2.53 -21.59 -17.32
C GLU A 48 3.21 -20.96 -18.54
N THR A 49 4.07 -19.96 -18.36
CA THR A 49 4.79 -19.34 -19.49
C THR A 49 5.75 -20.30 -20.19
N PHE A 50 6.21 -21.36 -19.51
CA PHE A 50 7.07 -22.37 -20.12
C PHE A 50 6.30 -23.40 -20.95
N LYS A 51 4.98 -23.54 -20.72
CA LYS A 51 4.12 -24.48 -21.44
C LYS A 51 3.64 -23.91 -22.78
N THR A 52 3.67 -22.59 -22.95
CA THR A 52 3.13 -21.91 -24.12
C THR A 52 4.25 -21.53 -25.09
N VAL A 53 4.45 -22.37 -26.11
CA VAL A 53 5.24 -22.02 -27.30
C VAL A 53 4.49 -20.95 -28.08
N ILE A 54 5.16 -19.80 -28.27
CA ILE A 54 4.92 -18.76 -29.28
C ILE A 54 3.45 -18.55 -29.63
N THR A 55 2.77 -17.68 -28.88
CA THR A 55 1.72 -16.84 -29.45
C THR A 55 2.19 -15.38 -29.33
N PRO A 56 2.14 -14.57 -30.40
CA PRO A 56 2.40 -13.15 -30.31
C PRO A 56 1.28 -12.53 -29.48
N ILE A 57 1.61 -12.13 -28.26
CA ILE A 57 0.63 -11.69 -27.29
C ILE A 57 0.25 -10.25 -27.58
N LYS A 58 -0.96 -10.07 -28.11
CA LYS A 58 -1.71 -8.82 -27.99
C LYS A 58 -2.41 -8.66 -26.63
N GLU A 59 -2.30 -9.63 -25.73
CA GLU A 59 -3.00 -9.64 -24.44
C GLU A 59 -2.05 -9.73 -23.24
N ALA A 60 -1.54 -8.58 -22.80
CA ALA A 60 -0.96 -8.47 -21.45
C ALA A 60 -1.12 -7.07 -20.85
N PHE A 61 -1.31 -6.05 -21.67
CA PHE A 61 -1.75 -4.74 -21.23
C PHE A 61 -2.64 -4.16 -22.33
N GLU A 62 -3.90 -4.60 -22.41
CA GLU A 62 -4.93 -3.65 -22.82
C GLU A 62 -4.96 -2.56 -21.74
N VAL A 63 -4.02 -1.61 -21.84
CA VAL A 63 -4.28 -0.25 -21.42
C VAL A 63 -5.43 0.14 -22.32
N SER A 64 -6.65 -0.06 -21.81
CA SER A 64 -7.88 0.44 -22.41
C SER A 64 -7.55 1.76 -23.11
N ASN A 65 -7.98 1.94 -24.36
CA ASN A 65 -7.94 3.21 -25.12
C ASN A 65 -8.62 4.40 -24.39
N TYR A 66 -9.02 4.22 -23.13
CA TYR A 66 -9.30 5.25 -22.15
C TYR A 66 -8.15 6.26 -22.12
N ASN A 67 -8.34 7.38 -22.81
CA ASN A 67 -7.41 8.48 -22.91
C ASN A 67 -7.37 9.27 -21.58
N ARG A 68 -6.90 8.61 -20.53
CA ARG A 68 -6.84 9.09 -19.14
C ARG A 68 -6.21 10.48 -19.05
N ASN A 69 -5.10 10.65 -19.75
CA ASN A 69 -4.34 11.90 -19.68
C ASN A 69 -5.17 13.05 -20.27
N SER A 70 -5.96 12.81 -21.32
CA SER A 70 -6.89 13.81 -21.82
C SER A 70 -8.00 14.13 -20.82
N ILE A 71 -8.63 13.11 -20.21
CA ILE A 71 -9.74 13.30 -19.27
C ILE A 71 -9.27 14.02 -17.98
N LEU A 72 -8.06 13.72 -17.49
CA LEU A 72 -7.49 14.42 -16.34
C LEU A 72 -7.13 15.89 -16.65
N LYS A 73 -6.76 16.20 -17.90
CA LYS A 73 -6.31 17.54 -18.32
C LYS A 73 -7.45 18.45 -18.79
N PHE A 74 -8.47 17.87 -19.42
CA PHE A 74 -9.52 18.59 -20.15
C PHE A 74 -10.95 18.12 -19.81
N GLY A 75 -11.10 16.98 -19.13
CA GLY A 75 -12.41 16.45 -18.75
C GLY A 75 -13.05 17.20 -17.59
N SER A 76 -14.37 17.16 -17.52
CA SER A 76 -15.13 17.69 -16.38
C SER A 76 -14.92 16.83 -15.13
N PHE A 77 -15.38 17.33 -13.98
CA PHE A 77 -15.41 16.55 -12.73
C PHE A 77 -16.14 15.21 -12.92
N LEU A 78 -17.27 15.19 -13.63
CA LEU A 78 -18.07 14.00 -13.86
C LEU A 78 -17.34 13.01 -14.78
N ASP A 79 -16.60 13.48 -15.77
CA ASP A 79 -15.82 12.60 -16.67
C ASP A 79 -14.69 11.90 -15.90
N VAL A 80 -13.99 12.66 -15.06
CA VAL A 80 -12.95 12.10 -14.18
C VAL A 80 -13.56 11.12 -13.18
N LEU A 81 -14.73 11.43 -12.60
CA LEU A 81 -15.42 10.56 -11.65
C LEU A 81 -15.85 9.23 -12.30
N LYS A 82 -16.53 9.28 -13.44
CA LYS A 82 -16.96 8.09 -14.21
C LYS A 82 -15.76 7.24 -14.62
N GLY A 83 -14.74 7.88 -15.16
CA GLY A 83 -13.49 7.24 -15.53
C GLY A 83 -12.77 6.57 -14.37
N ASN A 84 -12.76 7.22 -13.20
CA ASN A 84 -12.16 6.67 -12.00
C ASN A 84 -12.94 5.46 -11.45
N LEU A 85 -14.27 5.55 -11.42
CA LEU A 85 -15.12 4.50 -10.87
C LEU A 85 -15.14 3.24 -11.72
N HIS A 86 -15.19 3.38 -13.05
CA HIS A 86 -15.31 2.25 -13.96
C HIS A 86 -13.94 1.72 -14.38
N HIS A 87 -13.14 2.55 -15.05
CA HIS A 87 -11.93 2.08 -15.73
C HIS A 87 -10.72 2.01 -14.79
N ASN A 88 -10.45 3.07 -14.02
CA ASN A 88 -9.23 3.12 -13.22
C ASN A 88 -9.27 2.18 -12.02
N LYS A 89 -10.43 1.95 -11.39
CA LYS A 89 -10.54 0.97 -10.28
C LYS A 89 -10.30 -0.45 -10.75
N ILE A 90 -10.92 -0.87 -11.85
CA ILE A 90 -10.71 -2.22 -12.41
C ILE A 90 -9.26 -2.38 -12.85
N ALA A 91 -8.69 -1.39 -13.53
CA ALA A 91 -7.29 -1.42 -13.94
C ALA A 91 -6.33 -1.49 -12.73
N ASN A 92 -6.60 -0.73 -11.66
CA ASN A 92 -5.81 -0.77 -10.44
C ASN A 92 -5.93 -2.13 -9.73
N LEU A 93 -7.13 -2.71 -9.67
CA LEU A 93 -7.33 -4.04 -9.09
C LEU A 93 -6.58 -5.12 -9.88
N LYS A 94 -6.75 -5.14 -11.21
CA LYS A 94 -6.01 -6.03 -12.12
C LYS A 94 -4.51 -5.86 -11.94
N PHE A 95 -4.02 -4.63 -11.83
CA PHE A 95 -2.60 -4.37 -11.59
C PHE A 95 -2.12 -4.97 -10.27
N ASN A 96 -2.82 -4.76 -9.14
CA ASN A 96 -2.40 -5.30 -7.85
C ASN A 96 -2.46 -6.83 -7.77
N ILE A 97 -3.42 -7.45 -8.47
CA ILE A 97 -3.52 -8.91 -8.61
C ILE A 97 -2.39 -9.44 -9.48
N ASN A 98 -2.15 -8.80 -10.63
CA ASN A 98 -1.16 -9.30 -11.57
C ASN A 98 0.27 -9.01 -11.14
N SER A 99 0.51 -8.02 -10.29
CA SER A 99 1.83 -7.65 -9.80
C SER A 99 2.27 -8.40 -8.53
N GLY A 100 1.53 -9.40 -8.05
CA GLY A 100 1.80 -10.10 -6.78
C GLY A 100 1.62 -9.28 -5.50
N ARG A 101 1.21 -8.01 -5.62
CA ARG A 101 1.09 -7.08 -4.48
C ARG A 101 -0.02 -7.51 -3.52
N MET A 102 -1.12 -8.03 -4.04
CA MET A 102 -2.22 -8.55 -3.21
C MET A 102 -1.75 -9.61 -2.20
N SER A 103 -0.98 -10.60 -2.66
CA SER A 103 -0.43 -11.68 -1.82
C SER A 103 0.48 -11.12 -0.72
N ILE A 104 1.39 -10.21 -1.09
CA ILE A 104 2.31 -9.58 -0.14
C ILE A 104 1.56 -8.71 0.88
N ILE A 105 0.61 -7.88 0.46
CA ILE A 105 -0.16 -7.02 1.38
C ILE A 105 -0.94 -7.88 2.38
N LEU A 106 -1.63 -8.92 1.92
CA LEU A 106 -2.37 -9.82 2.81
C LEU A 106 -1.43 -10.53 3.79
N SER A 107 -0.27 -10.99 3.33
CA SER A 107 0.75 -11.56 4.22
C SER A 107 1.21 -10.56 5.29
N MET A 108 1.46 -9.31 4.91
CA MET A 108 1.87 -8.26 5.84
C MET A 108 0.78 -7.96 6.89
N PHE A 109 -0.49 -7.99 6.49
CA PHE A 109 -1.61 -7.87 7.45
C PHE A 109 -1.62 -9.02 8.46
N LEU A 110 -1.46 -10.26 7.98
CA LEU A 110 -1.41 -11.45 8.83
C LEU A 110 -0.20 -11.43 9.79
N LEU A 111 0.98 -11.02 9.32
CA LEU A 111 2.15 -10.81 10.16
C LEU A 111 1.91 -9.70 11.20
N GLY A 112 1.24 -8.62 10.81
CA GLY A 112 0.80 -7.56 11.73
C GLY A 112 -0.08 -8.11 12.86
N VAL A 113 -1.06 -8.96 12.54
CA VAL A 113 -1.90 -9.65 13.54
C VAL A 113 -1.04 -10.49 14.49
N LEU A 114 -0.09 -11.27 13.96
CA LEU A 114 0.82 -12.08 14.79
C LEU A 114 1.71 -11.24 15.70
N PHE A 115 2.27 -10.15 15.19
CA PHE A 115 3.10 -9.24 15.96
C PHE A 115 2.29 -8.55 17.06
N GLY A 116 1.03 -8.19 16.77
CA GLY A 116 0.07 -7.68 17.75
C GLY A 116 -0.24 -8.69 18.85
N ARG A 117 -0.59 -9.93 18.50
CA ARG A 117 -0.86 -11.02 19.47
C ARG A 117 0.33 -11.30 20.38
N LYS A 118 1.55 -11.27 19.83
CA LYS A 118 2.80 -11.43 20.58
C LYS A 118 3.25 -10.15 21.29
N GLN A 119 2.52 -9.04 21.14
CA GLN A 119 2.82 -7.73 21.71
C GLN A 119 4.24 -7.25 21.36
N LEU A 120 4.74 -7.55 20.16
CA LEU A 120 6.11 -7.22 19.75
C LEU A 120 6.34 -5.72 19.58
N PHE A 121 5.27 -4.92 19.49
CA PHE A 121 5.34 -3.47 19.47
C PHE A 121 5.49 -2.84 20.87
N LEU A 122 5.35 -3.62 21.96
CA LEU A 122 5.64 -3.16 23.31
C LEU A 122 7.15 -3.21 23.57
N LEU A 123 7.81 -2.07 23.41
CA LEU A 123 9.26 -1.92 23.55
C LEU A 123 9.76 -1.79 24.99
N THR A 124 8.88 -1.98 25.98
CA THR A 124 9.25 -2.19 27.38
C THR A 124 9.94 -3.54 27.58
N LYS A 125 9.61 -4.53 26.74
CA LYS A 125 10.20 -5.88 26.80
C LYS A 125 11.53 -5.93 26.03
N PRO A 126 12.67 -6.31 26.67
CA PRO A 126 13.94 -6.46 25.97
C PRO A 126 13.91 -7.49 24.83
N SER A 127 13.07 -8.52 24.95
CA SER A 127 12.85 -9.54 23.91
C SER A 127 12.27 -8.96 22.62
N SER A 128 11.32 -8.03 22.70
CA SER A 128 10.74 -7.32 21.55
C SER A 128 11.80 -6.48 20.83
N ILE A 129 12.65 -5.78 21.57
CA ILE A 129 13.76 -5.00 20.99
C ILE A 129 14.74 -5.92 20.26
N ARG A 130 15.13 -7.03 20.90
CA ARG A 130 16.03 -8.02 20.30
C ARG A 130 15.43 -8.61 19.03
N PHE A 131 14.12 -8.88 19.03
CA PHE A 131 13.39 -9.32 17.84
C PHE A 131 13.51 -8.31 16.70
N TRP A 132 13.17 -7.03 16.92
CA TRP A 132 13.23 -6.02 15.86
C TRP A 132 14.65 -5.74 15.37
N LYS A 133 15.67 -5.82 16.24
CA LYS A 133 17.08 -5.76 15.80
C LYS A 133 17.44 -6.93 14.89
N LYS A 134 17.01 -8.16 15.23
CA LYS A 134 17.21 -9.34 14.38
C LYS A 134 16.50 -9.19 13.05
N VAL A 135 15.24 -8.71 13.05
CA VAL A 135 14.49 -8.42 11.82
C VAL A 135 15.22 -7.38 10.98
N LEU A 136 15.72 -6.29 11.57
CA LEU A 136 16.45 -5.26 10.86
C LEU A 136 17.73 -5.80 10.20
N ILE A 137 18.55 -6.55 10.95
CA ILE A 137 19.79 -7.14 10.41
C ILE A 137 19.46 -8.14 9.29
N PHE A 138 18.55 -9.08 9.54
CA PHE A 138 18.16 -10.09 8.57
C PHE A 138 17.59 -9.45 7.30
N SER A 139 16.62 -8.54 7.44
CA SER A 139 16.02 -7.86 6.30
C SER A 139 17.02 -6.99 5.53
N THR A 140 18.00 -6.38 6.20
CA THR A 140 19.07 -5.62 5.52
C THR A 140 19.96 -6.53 4.69
N VAL A 141 20.43 -7.65 5.25
CA VAL A 141 21.26 -8.62 4.53
C VAL A 141 20.51 -9.16 3.31
N PHE A 142 19.27 -9.61 3.49
CA PHE A 142 18.47 -10.18 2.40
C PHE A 142 18.01 -9.12 1.40
N PHE A 143 17.80 -7.87 1.81
CA PHE A 143 17.58 -6.76 0.90
C PHE A 143 18.77 -6.57 -0.03
N VAL A 144 19.99 -6.48 0.50
CA VAL A 144 21.20 -6.32 -0.33
C VAL A 144 21.37 -7.51 -1.29
N LEU A 145 21.24 -8.74 -0.79
CA LEU A 145 21.35 -9.94 -1.64
C LEU A 145 20.31 -9.95 -2.75
N SER A 146 19.03 -9.74 -2.42
CA SER A 146 17.95 -9.73 -3.41
C SER A 146 18.01 -8.53 -4.36
N PHE A 147 18.50 -7.38 -3.91
CA PHE A 147 18.69 -6.21 -4.76
C PHE A 147 19.82 -6.42 -5.77
N MET A 148 20.92 -7.09 -5.39
CA MET A 148 21.97 -7.49 -6.32
C MET A 148 21.47 -8.50 -7.35
N LEU A 149 20.69 -9.50 -6.92
CA LEU A 149 20.05 -10.48 -7.81
C LEU A 149 19.00 -9.87 -8.75
N ASN A 150 18.35 -8.77 -8.35
CA ASN A 150 17.41 -8.08 -9.22
C ASN A 150 18.12 -7.34 -10.38
N LYS A 151 19.34 -6.84 -10.12
CA LYS A 151 20.15 -6.12 -11.12
C LYS A 151 20.84 -7.03 -12.13
N THR A 152 20.96 -8.34 -11.86
CA THR A 152 21.38 -9.29 -12.88
C THR A 152 20.23 -9.42 -13.86
N GLU A 153 20.25 -8.64 -14.93
CA GLU A 153 19.20 -8.71 -15.93
C GLU A 153 19.18 -10.14 -16.49
N PHE A 154 18.07 -10.87 -16.30
CA PHE A 154 17.88 -12.22 -16.85
C PHE A 154 17.60 -12.12 -18.36
N LEU A 155 18.52 -11.50 -19.10
CA LEU A 155 18.31 -10.92 -20.44
C LEU A 155 18.17 -11.93 -21.59
N ALA A 156 18.10 -13.22 -21.33
CA ALA A 156 18.02 -14.21 -22.41
C ALA A 156 17.21 -15.46 -22.07
N PHE A 157 16.46 -15.46 -20.96
CA PHE A 157 15.76 -16.68 -20.53
C PHE A 157 14.27 -16.65 -20.87
N GLY A 158 13.87 -17.50 -21.82
CA GLY A 158 12.47 -17.73 -22.19
C GLY A 158 11.82 -16.57 -22.95
N SER A 159 10.48 -16.62 -23.04
CA SER A 159 9.67 -15.62 -23.75
C SER A 159 9.66 -14.26 -23.03
N LEU A 160 9.24 -13.19 -23.72
CA LEU A 160 9.04 -11.87 -23.09
C LEU A 160 8.08 -11.95 -21.87
N LYS A 161 7.05 -12.81 -21.94
CA LYS A 161 6.17 -13.08 -20.79
C LYS A 161 6.93 -13.71 -19.62
N THR A 162 7.75 -14.71 -19.90
CA THR A 162 8.57 -15.40 -18.91
C THR A 162 9.49 -14.39 -18.21
N GLN A 163 10.20 -13.58 -18.97
CA GLN A 163 11.07 -12.52 -18.45
C GLN A 163 10.29 -11.51 -17.58
N ASN A 164 9.09 -11.10 -18.00
CA ASN A 164 8.26 -10.18 -17.23
C ASN A 164 7.83 -10.77 -15.87
N TYR A 165 7.41 -12.04 -15.82
CA TYR A 165 7.05 -12.70 -14.57
C TYR A 165 8.26 -12.93 -13.65
N PHE A 166 9.42 -13.29 -14.22
CA PHE A 166 10.68 -13.34 -13.47
C PHE A 166 11.00 -11.99 -12.84
N ASN A 167 11.08 -10.93 -13.65
CA ASN A 167 11.39 -9.59 -13.18
C ASN A 167 10.41 -9.12 -12.10
N LEU A 168 9.12 -9.43 -12.24
CA LEU A 168 8.11 -9.13 -11.24
C LEU A 168 8.41 -9.80 -9.90
N ILE A 169 8.61 -11.12 -9.87
CA ILE A 169 8.87 -11.88 -8.64
C ILE A 169 10.15 -11.37 -7.96
N PHE A 170 11.22 -11.21 -8.74
CA PHE A 170 12.52 -10.74 -8.26
C PHE A 170 12.51 -9.27 -7.84
N THR A 171 11.57 -8.45 -8.34
CA THR A 171 11.38 -7.06 -7.87
C THR A 171 10.60 -7.00 -6.57
N MET A 172 9.67 -7.92 -6.34
CA MET A 172 8.89 -7.95 -5.09
C MET A 172 9.71 -8.38 -3.87
N LEU A 173 10.75 -9.20 -4.07
CA LEU A 173 11.60 -9.68 -2.99
C LEU A 173 12.36 -8.56 -2.26
N PRO A 174 13.16 -7.69 -2.92
CA PRO A 174 13.79 -6.56 -2.26
C PRO A 174 12.77 -5.57 -1.69
N ASN A 175 11.63 -5.34 -2.36
CA ASN A 175 10.56 -4.48 -1.82
C ASN A 175 10.00 -5.01 -0.48
N THR A 176 9.87 -6.34 -0.36
CA THR A 176 9.39 -7.01 0.86
C THR A 176 10.40 -6.85 1.99
N PHE A 177 11.69 -7.11 1.74
CA PHE A 177 12.73 -6.91 2.74
C PHE A 177 12.89 -5.45 3.14
N PHE A 178 12.85 -4.53 2.17
CA PHE A 178 12.88 -3.10 2.44
C PHE A 178 11.70 -2.65 3.33
N THR A 179 10.52 -3.23 3.13
CA THR A 179 9.37 -2.99 4.02
C THR A 179 9.67 -3.41 5.45
N PHE A 180 10.29 -4.58 5.66
CA PHE A 180 10.71 -5.00 7.01
C PHE A 180 11.80 -4.09 7.61
N ILE A 181 12.73 -3.59 6.80
CA ILE A 181 13.72 -2.59 7.23
C ILE A 181 13.00 -1.33 7.73
N LEU A 182 12.06 -0.81 6.95
CA LEU A 182 11.29 0.39 7.31
C LEU A 182 10.51 0.18 8.62
N VAL A 183 9.78 -0.92 8.75
CA VAL A 183 9.00 -1.22 9.96
C VAL A 183 9.91 -1.40 11.17
N ALA A 184 10.97 -2.20 11.06
CA ALA A 184 11.88 -2.45 12.18
C ALA A 184 12.62 -1.18 12.62
N SER A 185 13.09 -0.37 11.65
CA SER A 185 13.72 0.91 11.91
C SER A 185 12.75 1.87 12.60
N PHE A 186 11.53 2.00 12.07
CA PHE A 186 10.50 2.86 12.66
C PHE A 186 10.20 2.48 14.10
N VAL A 187 9.98 1.18 14.37
CA VAL A 187 9.72 0.67 15.71
C VAL A 187 10.90 0.96 16.65
N LEU A 188 12.15 0.68 16.23
CA LEU A 188 13.32 0.91 17.08
C LEU A 188 13.59 2.39 17.36
N VAL A 189 13.43 3.26 16.35
CA VAL A 189 13.62 4.72 16.48
C VAL A 189 12.53 5.35 17.36
N PHE A 190 11.31 4.80 17.36
CA PHE A 190 10.21 5.30 18.21
C PHE A 190 10.54 5.30 19.72
N LYS A 191 11.49 4.47 20.16
CA LYS A 191 11.99 4.47 21.56
C LYS A 191 12.82 5.71 21.91
N MET A 192 13.46 6.35 20.93
CA MET A 192 14.32 7.52 21.18
C MET A 192 13.46 8.72 21.61
N GLN A 193 13.78 9.33 22.76
CA GLN A 193 12.94 10.36 23.40
C GLN A 193 12.69 11.59 22.50
N LEU A 194 13.69 11.99 21.71
CA LEU A 194 13.57 13.07 20.73
C LEU A 194 12.56 12.74 19.63
N PHE A 195 12.65 11.52 19.08
CA PHE A 195 11.77 11.03 18.04
C PHE A 195 10.35 10.76 18.57
N ASN A 196 10.18 10.37 19.84
CA ASN A 196 8.86 10.23 20.44
C ASN A 196 8.08 11.56 20.45
N ARG A 197 8.73 12.69 20.76
CA ARG A 197 8.09 14.03 20.68
C ARG A 197 7.71 14.39 19.24
N PHE A 198 8.59 14.12 18.28
CA PHE A 198 8.32 14.34 16.86
C PHE A 198 7.19 13.45 16.35
N PHE A 199 7.19 12.14 16.64
CA PHE A 199 6.14 11.22 16.21
C PHE A 199 4.80 11.44 16.92
N LYS A 200 4.80 11.94 18.16
CA LYS A 200 3.58 12.48 18.77
C LYS A 200 2.96 13.58 17.92
N LEU A 201 3.77 14.34 17.17
CA LEU A 201 3.27 15.35 16.25
C LEU A 201 2.38 14.75 15.16
N PHE A 202 2.80 13.60 14.63
CA PHE A 202 2.13 12.81 13.59
C PHE A 202 1.07 11.85 14.11
N SER A 203 0.99 11.64 15.43
CA SER A 203 0.00 10.74 16.02
C SER A 203 -1.44 11.16 15.69
N SER A 204 -1.71 12.46 15.64
CA SER A 204 -3.01 13.00 15.22
C SER A 204 -3.33 12.66 13.77
N LEU A 205 -2.34 12.74 12.86
CA LEU A 205 -2.50 12.36 11.46
C LEU A 205 -2.82 10.86 11.32
N GLY A 206 -2.14 10.01 12.08
CA GLY A 206 -2.34 8.55 12.07
C GLY A 206 -3.71 8.12 12.61
N LYS A 207 -4.22 8.79 13.64
CA LYS A 207 -5.58 8.54 14.19
C LYS A 207 -6.71 8.89 13.23
N MET A 208 -6.44 9.74 12.24
CA MET A 208 -7.37 10.20 11.22
C MET A 208 -6.90 9.82 9.81
N SER A 209 -6.23 8.66 9.67
CA SER A 209 -5.58 8.27 8.42
C SER A 209 -6.53 8.13 7.23
N LEU A 210 -7.75 7.63 7.43
CA LEU A 210 -8.77 7.50 6.37
C LEU A 210 -9.30 8.88 5.97
N THR A 211 -9.63 9.72 6.95
CA THR A 211 -10.07 11.10 6.70
C THR A 211 -8.98 11.89 5.96
N ASN A 212 -7.75 11.86 6.45
CA ASN A 212 -6.63 12.58 5.87
C ASN A 212 -6.31 12.11 4.46
N TYR A 213 -6.33 10.80 4.21
CA TYR A 213 -6.11 10.25 2.87
C TYR A 213 -7.15 10.71 1.86
N ILE A 214 -8.43 10.70 2.24
CA ILE A 214 -9.52 11.16 1.37
C ILE A 214 -9.45 12.67 1.15
N LEU A 215 -9.25 13.46 2.19
CA LEU A 215 -9.11 14.91 2.08
C LEU A 215 -7.90 15.29 1.22
N GLN A 216 -6.74 14.66 1.44
CA GLN A 216 -5.55 14.89 0.62
C GLN A 216 -5.78 14.50 -0.84
N SER A 217 -6.52 13.42 -1.11
CA SER A 217 -6.89 13.03 -2.47
C SER A 217 -7.84 14.04 -3.13
N ILE A 218 -8.81 14.59 -2.39
CA ILE A 218 -9.74 15.62 -2.88
C ILE A 218 -8.98 16.90 -3.17
N ILE A 219 -8.17 17.38 -2.23
CA ILE A 219 -7.35 18.58 -2.39
C ILE A 219 -6.38 18.41 -3.55
N GLY A 220 -5.65 17.30 -3.62
CA GLY A 220 -4.72 17.04 -4.72
C GLY A 220 -5.42 17.03 -6.08
N ALA A 221 -6.58 16.39 -6.18
CA ALA A 221 -7.36 16.39 -7.40
C ALA A 221 -7.89 17.79 -7.77
N PHE A 222 -8.37 18.56 -6.80
CA PHE A 222 -8.82 19.93 -7.00
C PHE A 222 -7.66 20.85 -7.41
N LEU A 223 -6.47 20.70 -6.84
CA LEU A 223 -5.32 21.52 -7.18
C LEU A 223 -4.76 21.17 -8.57
N TYR A 224 -4.65 19.88 -8.91
CA TYR A 224 -3.89 19.43 -10.08
C TYR A 224 -4.71 18.94 -11.27
N TYR A 225 -6.00 18.65 -11.16
CA TYR A 225 -6.78 18.21 -12.31
C TYR A 225 -7.34 19.38 -13.09
N GLY A 226 -7.63 19.17 -14.38
CA GLY A 226 -8.10 20.18 -15.32
C GLY A 226 -9.43 20.83 -14.94
N TYR A 227 -10.30 20.14 -14.20
CA TYR A 227 -11.55 20.71 -13.69
C TYR A 227 -11.37 21.61 -12.46
N GLY A 228 -10.19 21.58 -11.83
CA GLY A 228 -9.87 22.35 -10.63
C GLY A 228 -9.00 23.56 -10.94
N LEU A 229 -7.93 23.77 -10.18
CA LEU A 229 -6.98 24.87 -10.43
C LEU A 229 -5.99 24.57 -11.57
N GLY A 230 -5.90 23.31 -12.02
CA GLY A 230 -5.03 22.94 -13.13
C GLY A 230 -3.54 23.21 -12.91
N LEU A 231 -3.06 23.18 -11.64
CA LEU A 231 -1.68 23.53 -11.29
C LEU A 231 -0.63 22.72 -12.04
N TYR A 232 -0.98 21.51 -12.51
CA TYR A 232 -0.11 20.69 -13.36
C TYR A 232 0.47 21.40 -14.60
N ARG A 233 -0.14 22.52 -15.03
CA ARG A 233 0.33 23.32 -16.17
C ARG A 233 1.47 24.28 -15.80
N ILE A 234 1.56 24.69 -14.54
CA ILE A 234 2.40 25.82 -14.09
C ILE A 234 3.37 25.45 -12.97
N THR A 235 3.12 24.36 -12.23
CA THR A 235 4.01 23.92 -11.14
C THR A 235 4.96 22.83 -11.62
N GLY A 236 6.25 23.00 -11.35
CA GLY A 236 7.25 21.94 -11.48
C GLY A 236 7.28 21.04 -10.24
N ALA A 237 8.33 20.21 -10.16
CA ALA A 237 8.50 19.25 -9.07
C ALA A 237 8.71 19.94 -7.70
N LEU A 238 9.49 21.03 -7.67
CA LEU A 238 9.82 21.74 -6.43
C LEU A 238 8.60 22.46 -5.85
N GLU A 239 7.84 23.17 -6.69
CA GLU A 239 6.61 23.84 -6.30
C GLU A 239 5.58 22.82 -5.80
N SER A 240 5.50 21.66 -6.46
CA SER A 240 4.62 20.58 -6.03
C SER A 240 4.97 20.03 -4.65
N ILE A 241 6.27 19.91 -4.34
CA ILE A 241 6.75 19.51 -3.01
C ILE A 241 6.36 20.56 -1.97
N LEU A 242 6.58 21.84 -2.25
CA LEU A 242 6.21 22.93 -1.33
C LEU A 242 4.71 22.95 -1.04
N ILE A 243 3.87 22.85 -2.07
CA ILE A 243 2.41 22.75 -1.92
C ILE A 243 2.05 21.53 -1.05
N THR A 244 2.69 20.39 -1.28
CA THR A 244 2.42 19.17 -0.49
C THR A 244 2.80 19.34 0.98
N ILE A 245 3.91 20.01 1.29
CA ILE A 245 4.32 20.33 2.67
C ILE A 245 3.28 21.23 3.33
N VAL A 246 2.85 22.30 2.65
CA VAL A 246 1.82 23.22 3.16
C VAL A 246 0.52 22.49 3.45
N VAL A 247 0.02 21.71 2.49
CA VAL A 247 -1.21 20.91 2.66
C VAL A 247 -1.08 19.91 3.82
N SER A 248 0.08 19.27 3.95
CA SER A 248 0.33 18.30 5.04
C SER A 248 0.35 18.97 6.42
N VAL A 249 0.92 20.17 6.53
CA VAL A 249 0.90 20.97 7.77
C VAL A 249 -0.53 21.37 8.13
N LEU A 250 -1.30 21.88 7.16
CA LEU A 250 -2.71 22.22 7.36
C LEU A 250 -3.54 21.02 7.79
N MET A 251 -3.32 19.84 7.18
CA MET A 251 -3.98 18.59 7.56
C MET A 251 -3.60 18.13 8.98
N SER A 252 -2.34 18.35 9.38
CA SER A 252 -1.89 18.07 10.75
C SER A 252 -2.59 18.97 11.77
N MET A 253 -2.69 20.27 11.47
CA MET A 253 -3.41 21.24 12.31
C MET A 253 -4.89 20.89 12.42
N PHE A 254 -5.54 20.60 11.28
CA PHE A 254 -6.93 20.15 11.25
C PHE A 254 -7.14 18.89 12.09
N SER A 255 -6.29 17.87 11.92
CA SER A 255 -6.39 16.61 12.67
C SER A 255 -6.26 16.82 14.17
N ARG A 256 -5.35 17.70 14.61
CA ARG A 256 -5.19 18.04 16.04
C ARG A 256 -6.43 18.71 16.58
N TYR A 257 -6.89 19.77 15.91
CA TYR A 257 -8.07 20.51 16.31
C TYR A 257 -9.29 19.60 16.40
N TRP A 258 -9.52 18.77 15.38
CA TRP A 258 -10.61 17.81 15.37
C TRP A 258 -10.55 16.85 16.57
N LEU A 259 -9.37 16.29 16.86
CA LEU A 259 -9.17 15.35 17.96
C LEU A 259 -9.26 15.98 19.36
N THR A 260 -9.29 17.31 19.48
CA THR A 260 -9.65 17.96 20.76
C THR A 260 -11.15 17.88 21.05
N LYS A 261 -11.99 17.75 20.02
CA LYS A 261 -13.45 17.72 20.13
C LYS A 261 -14.03 16.31 19.98
N TYR A 262 -13.41 15.47 19.16
CA TYR A 262 -13.90 14.13 18.82
C TYR A 262 -12.81 13.08 19.01
N SER A 263 -13.20 11.85 19.38
CA SER A 263 -12.24 10.76 19.64
C SER A 263 -11.64 10.13 18.37
N ARG A 264 -12.29 10.34 17.21
CA ARG A 264 -11.95 9.75 15.91
C ARG A 264 -12.24 10.74 14.80
N GLY A 265 -11.63 10.56 13.63
CA GLY A 265 -11.96 11.36 12.46
C GLY A 265 -13.39 11.12 11.94
N PRO A 266 -13.93 12.03 11.11
CA PRO A 266 -15.27 11.92 10.56
C PRO A 266 -15.49 10.60 9.81
N LEU A 267 -14.61 10.25 8.88
CA LEU A 267 -14.76 9.03 8.07
C LEU A 267 -14.50 7.77 8.88
N GLU A 268 -13.57 7.81 9.83
CA GLU A 268 -13.33 6.72 10.77
C GLU A 268 -14.57 6.46 11.65
N THR A 269 -15.29 7.51 12.02
CA THR A 269 -16.54 7.39 12.80
C THR A 269 -17.63 6.72 11.98
N ILE A 270 -17.83 7.14 10.73
CA ILE A 270 -18.78 6.51 9.80
C ILE A 270 -18.42 5.03 9.59
N TRP A 271 -17.13 4.75 9.34
CA TRP A 271 -16.65 3.38 9.18
C TRP A 271 -16.91 2.51 10.41
N HIS A 272 -16.64 3.03 11.62
CA HIS A 272 -16.90 2.29 12.86
C HIS A 272 -18.38 1.98 13.06
N LEU A 273 -19.27 2.93 12.74
CA LEU A 273 -20.71 2.71 12.82
C LEU A 273 -21.16 1.61 11.85
N GLY A 274 -20.65 1.61 10.61
CA GLY A 274 -21.00 0.58 9.62
C GLY A 274 -20.39 -0.81 9.90
N SER A 275 -19.22 -0.87 10.56
CA SER A 275 -18.51 -2.13 10.79
C SER A 275 -18.82 -2.81 12.11
N TRP A 276 -19.13 -2.10 13.20
CA TRP A 276 -19.32 -2.74 14.53
C TRP A 276 -20.77 -2.74 14.99
N LYS A 277 -21.50 -1.62 14.84
CA LYS A 277 -22.93 -1.57 15.24
C LYS A 277 -23.82 -2.50 14.42
N MET A 278 -23.36 -2.97 13.26
CA MET A 278 -24.09 -3.93 12.44
C MET A 278 -23.95 -5.38 12.96
N PHE A 279 -22.92 -5.69 13.74
CA PHE A 279 -22.71 -7.02 14.34
C PHE A 279 -23.10 -7.10 15.82
N ASP A 280 -23.30 -5.96 16.51
CA ASP A 280 -23.86 -5.92 17.87
C ASP A 280 -25.41 -6.12 17.90
N LYS A 281 -26.01 -6.48 16.77
CA LYS A 281 -27.41 -6.94 16.68
C LYS A 281 -27.46 -8.43 16.34
N SER A 282 -26.99 -9.26 17.26
CA SER A 282 -27.34 -10.69 17.33
C SER A 282 -27.32 -11.15 18.78
#